data_AF-A0A932ZM64-F1
#
_entry.id   AF-A0A932ZM64-F1
#
_cell.length_a   1.000
_cell.length_b   1.000
_cell.length_c   1.000
_cell.angle_alpha   90.00
_cell.angle_beta   90.00
_cell.angle_gamma   90.00
#
_symmetry.space_group_name_H-M   'P 1'
#
loop_
_entity.id
_entity.type
_entity.pdbx_description
1 polymer ?
#
loop_
_entity_poly.entity_id
_entity_poly.type
_entity_poly.pdbx_seq_one_letter_code
_entity_poly.pdbx_strand_id
1 'polypeptide(L)'
;MFMQAIQEKLETVLTPFEIAAHLPLIDEINALKKEKNACVLVHNYQTPEIYHGIADYTGDSLGLAREAAKADCERIVFCGVHFMAEPAKLLNPAPKVLIPDLEAGCSLSERITVEDVRALKQKHPGVPVV
;
A
#
# COMPACT_ATOMS: atom_id res chain seq x y z
N MET A 1 -8.36 16.13 -18.76
CA MET A 1 -9.20 16.25 -17.54
C MET A 1 -8.65 15.40 -16.38
N PHE A 2 -8.48 14.07 -16.52
CA PHE A 2 -7.91 13.22 -15.45
C PHE A 2 -6.44 13.55 -15.10
N MET A 3 -5.52 13.48 -16.08
CA MET A 3 -4.09 13.77 -15.85
C MET A 3 -3.82 15.21 -15.41
N GLN A 4 -4.67 16.15 -15.84
CA GLN A 4 -4.58 17.55 -15.41
C GLN A 4 -4.86 17.70 -13.91
N ALA A 5 -5.88 17.03 -13.38
CA ALA A 5 -6.17 17.03 -11.95
C ALA A 5 -5.07 16.36 -11.10
N ILE A 6 -4.37 15.36 -11.65
CA ILE A 6 -3.19 14.78 -11.01
C ILE A 6 -2.05 15.79 -10.99
N GLN A 7 -1.76 16.43 -12.12
CA GLN A 7 -0.70 17.43 -12.23
C GLN A 7 -0.92 18.58 -11.24
N GLU A 8 -2.14 19.11 -11.14
CA GLU A 8 -2.48 20.18 -10.19
C GLU A 8 -2.19 19.79 -8.74
N LYS A 9 -2.42 18.54 -8.34
CA LYS A 9 -2.07 18.06 -6.99
C LYS A 9 -0.57 17.97 -6.80
N LEU A 10 0.15 17.46 -7.80
CA LEU A 10 1.62 17.31 -7.73
C LEU A 10 2.33 18.66 -7.66
N GLU A 11 1.82 19.69 -8.36
CA GLU A 11 2.35 21.06 -8.33
C GLU A 11 2.33 21.69 -6.93
N THR A 12 1.52 21.16 -5.99
CA THR A 12 1.50 21.66 -4.60
C THR A 12 2.68 21.16 -3.76
N VAL A 13 3.38 20.11 -4.20
CA VAL A 13 4.34 19.34 -3.37
C VAL A 13 5.63 18.96 -4.11
N LEU A 14 5.66 19.02 -5.44
CA LEU A 14 6.82 18.71 -6.28
C LEU A 14 7.22 19.89 -7.15
N THR A 15 8.50 19.93 -7.52
CA THR A 15 9.03 20.91 -8.47
C THR A 15 8.61 20.59 -9.91
N PRO A 16 8.61 21.57 -10.83
CA PRO A 16 8.32 21.31 -12.25
C PRO A 16 9.21 20.24 -12.90
N PHE A 17 10.46 20.14 -12.46
CA PHE A 17 11.40 19.13 -12.95
C PHE A 17 11.00 17.71 -12.51
N GLU A 18 10.67 17.52 -11.23
CA GLU A 18 10.20 16.23 -10.71
C GLU A 18 8.87 15.82 -11.37
N ILE A 19 7.95 16.77 -11.57
CA ILE A 19 6.68 16.52 -12.26
C ILE A 19 6.95 16.06 -13.70
N ALA A 20 7.80 16.77 -14.44
CA ALA A 20 8.14 16.38 -15.82
C ALA A 20 8.78 14.98 -15.89
N ALA A 21 9.56 14.59 -14.88
CA ALA A 21 10.17 13.26 -14.80
C ALA A 21 9.14 12.15 -14.50
N HIS A 22 8.16 12.41 -13.63
CA HIS A 22 7.21 11.38 -13.18
C HIS A 22 5.93 11.27 -14.01
N LEU A 23 5.47 12.37 -14.63
CA LEU A 23 4.17 12.40 -15.31
C LEU A 23 4.01 11.33 -16.40
N PRO A 24 5.03 11.02 -17.23
CA PRO A 24 4.92 9.93 -18.21
C PRO A 24 4.70 8.56 -17.56
N LEU A 25 5.41 8.27 -16.47
CA LEU A 25 5.27 7.01 -15.73
C LEU A 25 3.91 6.91 -15.04
N ILE A 26 3.43 8.01 -14.47
CA ILE A 26 2.11 8.07 -13.82
C ILE A 26 1.00 7.78 -14.85
N ASP A 27 1.10 8.33 -16.06
CA ASP A 27 0.13 8.07 -17.13
C ASP A 27 0.15 6.59 -17.55
N GLU A 28 1.34 6.02 -17.76
CA GLU A 28 1.52 4.61 -18.11
C GLU A 28 0.98 3.66 -17.02
N ILE A 29 1.30 3.91 -15.75
CA ILE A 29 0.80 3.12 -14.62
C ILE A 29 -0.73 3.20 -14.56
N ASN A 30 -1.32 4.38 -14.73
CA ASN A 30 -2.79 4.52 -14.72
C ASN A 30 -3.47 3.84 -15.91
N ALA A 31 -2.82 3.80 -17.08
CA ALA A 31 -3.29 3.02 -18.22
C ALA A 31 -3.23 1.51 -17.91
N LEU A 32 -2.11 1.02 -17.38
CA LEU A 32 -1.91 -0.39 -17.02
C LEU A 32 -2.85 -0.85 -15.91
N LYS A 33 -3.12 -0.01 -14.90
CA LYS A 33 -4.10 -0.31 -13.84
C LYS A 33 -5.47 -0.66 -14.42
N LYS A 34 -5.94 0.13 -15.40
CA LYS A 34 -7.21 -0.11 -16.09
C LYS A 34 -7.16 -1.39 -16.93
N GLU A 35 -6.10 -1.58 -17.71
CA GLU A 35 -5.92 -2.78 -18.55
C GLU A 35 -5.91 -4.06 -17.71
N LYS A 36 -5.25 -4.03 -16.55
CA LYS A 36 -5.06 -5.20 -15.68
C LYS A 36 -6.12 -5.35 -14.59
N ASN A 37 -7.19 -4.54 -14.61
CA ASN A 37 -8.19 -4.45 -13.54
C ASN A 37 -7.53 -4.47 -12.15
N ALA A 38 -6.62 -3.53 -11.92
CA ALA A 38 -5.82 -3.44 -10.71
C ALA A 38 -6.18 -2.21 -9.88
N CYS A 39 -6.21 -2.38 -8.57
CA CYS A 39 -6.28 -1.28 -7.61
C CYS A 39 -4.92 -1.04 -6.96
N VAL A 40 -4.58 0.22 -6.73
CA VAL A 40 -3.36 0.64 -6.03
C VAL A 40 -3.75 1.22 -4.67
N LEU A 41 -3.33 0.53 -3.60
CA LEU A 41 -3.53 0.93 -2.21
C LEU A 41 -2.24 1.58 -1.72
N VAL A 42 -2.31 2.82 -1.24
CA VAL A 42 -1.13 3.64 -0.96
C VAL A 42 -1.13 4.14 0.48
N HIS A 43 -0.09 3.79 1.23
CA HIS A 43 0.09 4.29 2.59
C HIS A 43 0.44 5.78 2.60
N ASN A 44 0.04 6.48 3.67
CA ASN A 44 0.28 7.92 3.86
C ASN A 44 1.75 8.37 3.83
N TYR A 45 2.71 7.44 3.92
CA TYR A 45 4.14 7.75 3.89
C TYR A 45 4.79 7.58 2.51
N GLN A 46 4.00 7.19 1.50
CA GLN A 46 4.51 7.08 0.14
C GLN A 46 4.80 8.46 -0.45
N THR A 47 5.75 8.49 -1.39
CA THR A 47 6.19 9.74 -2.03
C THR A 47 5.03 10.40 -2.81
N PRO A 48 5.06 11.74 -2.99
CA PRO A 48 3.92 12.47 -3.56
C PRO A 48 3.48 11.98 -4.94
N GLU A 49 4.41 11.59 -5.80
CA GLU A 49 4.14 11.06 -7.13
C GLU A 49 3.38 9.72 -7.10
N ILE A 50 3.60 8.90 -6.06
CA ILE A 50 2.84 7.68 -5.83
C ILE A 50 1.48 8.02 -5.21
N TYR A 51 1.50 8.82 -4.14
CA TYR A 51 0.32 9.15 -3.33
C TYR A 51 -0.74 9.95 -4.09
N HIS A 52 -0.34 10.98 -4.83
CA HIS A 52 -1.25 11.81 -5.61
C HIS A 52 -1.39 11.37 -7.06
N GLY A 53 -0.41 10.63 -7.59
CA GLY A 53 -0.36 10.25 -9.01
C GLY A 53 -1.10 8.96 -9.35
N ILE A 54 -0.93 7.89 -8.55
CA ILE A 54 -1.40 6.55 -8.94
C ILE A 54 -2.31 5.87 -7.92
N ALA A 55 -2.53 6.44 -6.74
CA ALA A 55 -3.37 5.85 -5.71
C ALA A 55 -4.86 5.77 -6.14
N ASP A 56 -5.49 4.61 -5.94
CA ASP A 56 -6.96 4.50 -5.96
C ASP A 56 -7.53 4.70 -4.55
N TYR A 57 -6.81 4.18 -3.56
CA TYR A 57 -7.14 4.34 -2.14
C TYR A 57 -5.89 4.79 -1.38
N THR A 58 -6.06 5.81 -0.55
CA THR A 58 -5.03 6.29 0.37
C THR A 58 -5.49 6.14 1.81
N GLY A 59 -4.56 5.85 2.73
CA GLY A 59 -4.92 5.75 4.14
C GLY A 59 -3.80 5.25 5.06
N ASP A 60 -4.15 5.12 6.34
CA ASP A 60 -3.36 4.41 7.33
C ASP A 60 -3.55 2.89 7.20
N SER A 61 -2.87 2.11 8.05
CA SER A 61 -2.94 0.65 8.03
C SER A 61 -4.36 0.09 8.18
N LEU A 62 -5.20 0.69 9.02
CA LEU A 62 -6.56 0.20 9.25
C LEU A 62 -7.49 0.53 8.08
N GLY A 63 -7.38 1.75 7.55
CA GLY A 63 -8.11 2.18 6.36
C GLY A 63 -7.81 1.28 5.18
N LEU A 64 -6.52 1.06 4.87
CA LEU A 64 -6.12 0.23 3.75
C LEU A 64 -6.51 -1.25 3.93
N ALA A 65 -6.48 -1.79 5.14
CA ALA A 65 -6.97 -3.15 5.40
C ALA A 65 -8.48 -3.28 5.09
N ARG A 66 -9.29 -2.27 5.42
CA ARG A 66 -10.72 -2.24 5.13
C ARG A 66 -11.01 -2.10 3.64
N GLU A 67 -10.25 -1.29 2.92
CA GLU A 67 -10.40 -1.15 1.48
C GLU A 67 -9.95 -2.42 0.74
N ALA A 68 -8.84 -3.03 1.15
CA ALA A 68 -8.38 -4.31 0.59
C ALA A 68 -9.43 -5.41 0.72
N ALA A 69 -10.12 -5.49 1.86
CA ALA A 69 -11.17 -6.47 2.11
C ALA A 69 -12.40 -6.32 1.20
N LYS A 70 -12.64 -5.12 0.67
CA LYS A 70 -13.80 -4.79 -0.18
C LYS A 70 -13.45 -4.63 -1.66
N ALA A 71 -12.16 -4.62 -1.99
CA ALA A 71 -11.69 -4.37 -3.35
C ALA A 71 -12.24 -5.42 -4.32
N ASP A 72 -12.90 -4.94 -5.38
CA ASP A 72 -13.42 -5.73 -6.48
C ASP A 72 -12.53 -5.54 -7.71
N CYS A 73 -11.37 -6.20 -7.69
CA CYS A 73 -10.37 -6.12 -8.74
C CYS A 73 -9.62 -7.45 -8.87
N GLU A 74 -8.89 -7.65 -9.97
CA GLU A 74 -8.08 -8.86 -10.15
C GLU A 74 -6.74 -8.78 -9.41
N ARG A 75 -6.24 -7.55 -9.19
CA ARG A 75 -4.90 -7.31 -8.65
C ARG A 75 -4.91 -6.14 -7.69
N ILE A 76 -4.27 -6.32 -6.54
CA ILE A 76 -3.98 -5.24 -5.61
C ILE A 76 -2.48 -4.99 -5.67
N VAL A 77 -2.06 -3.77 -6.03
CA VAL A 77 -0.69 -3.31 -5.85
C VAL A 77 -0.66 -2.52 -4.55
N PHE A 78 0.05 -3.04 -3.55
CA PHE A 78 0.11 -2.45 -2.22
C PHE A 78 1.40 -1.63 -2.09
N CYS A 79 1.28 -0.30 -2.18
CA CYS A 79 2.38 0.63 -1.95
C CYS A 79 2.50 0.92 -0.45
N GLY A 80 3.16 -0.01 0.25
CA GLY A 80 3.38 -0.01 1.69
C GLY A 80 4.48 -1.00 2.04
N VAL A 81 4.35 -1.69 3.17
CA VAL A 81 5.33 -2.67 3.66
C VAL A 81 4.68 -4.05 3.86
N HIS A 82 5.48 -5.11 3.98
CA HIS A 82 5.02 -6.51 4.04
C HIS A 82 3.88 -6.77 5.01
N PHE A 83 4.02 -6.32 6.26
CA PHE A 83 3.01 -6.58 7.31
C PHE A 83 1.65 -5.93 7.00
N MET A 84 1.57 -5.00 6.04
CA MET A 84 0.32 -4.42 5.58
C MET A 84 -0.24 -5.14 4.34
N ALA A 85 0.65 -5.54 3.42
CA ALA A 85 0.27 -6.24 2.19
C ALA A 85 -0.19 -7.68 2.46
N GLU A 86 0.43 -8.38 3.41
CA GLU A 86 0.05 -9.75 3.79
C GLU A 86 -1.39 -9.84 4.31
N PRO A 87 -1.83 -8.98 5.27
CA PRO A 87 -3.24 -8.91 5.66
C PRO A 87 -4.19 -8.60 4.52
N ALA A 88 -3.80 -7.77 3.53
CA ALA A 88 -4.65 -7.54 2.37
C ALA A 88 -4.97 -8.84 1.62
N LYS A 89 -3.98 -9.75 1.51
CA LYS A 89 -4.18 -11.08 0.91
C LYS A 89 -5.00 -12.02 1.81
N LEU A 90 -4.81 -11.95 3.12
CA LEU A 90 -5.57 -12.76 4.08
C LEU A 90 -7.06 -12.35 4.11
N LEU A 91 -7.33 -11.05 4.07
CA LEU A 91 -8.69 -10.49 4.12
C LEU A 91 -9.42 -10.62 2.78
N ASN A 92 -8.70 -10.60 1.67
CA ASN A 92 -9.26 -10.79 0.33
C ASN A 92 -8.42 -11.80 -0.48
N PRO A 93 -8.74 -13.10 -0.39
CA PRO A 93 -7.95 -14.15 -1.05
C PRO A 93 -8.09 -14.18 -2.56
N ALA A 94 -9.09 -13.53 -3.15
CA ALA A 94 -9.36 -13.58 -4.59
C ALA A 94 -8.32 -12.81 -5.44
N PRO A 95 -8.07 -11.51 -5.22
CA PRO A 95 -7.09 -10.76 -6.00
C PRO A 95 -5.67 -11.26 -5.77
N LYS A 96 -4.83 -11.09 -6.79
CA LYS A 96 -3.37 -11.22 -6.61
C LYS A 96 -2.85 -9.95 -5.93
N VAL A 97 -2.28 -10.10 -4.74
CA VAL A 97 -1.62 -8.99 -4.03
C VAL A 97 -0.15 -8.94 -4.44
N LEU A 98 0.31 -7.76 -4.82
CA LEU A 98 1.67 -7.45 -5.26
C LEU A 98 2.23 -6.35 -4.37
N ILE A 99 3.51 -6.47 -4.00
CA ILE A 99 4.28 -5.39 -3.39
C ILE A 99 5.38 -4.98 -4.39
N PRO A 100 5.54 -3.67 -4.70
CA PRO A 100 6.52 -3.23 -5.70
C PRO A 100 7.98 -3.52 -5.33
N ASP A 101 8.28 -3.55 -4.03
CA ASP A 101 9.60 -3.79 -3.49
C ASP A 101 9.54 -4.88 -2.41
N LEU A 102 10.29 -5.96 -2.60
CA LEU A 102 10.36 -7.08 -1.66
C LEU A 102 11.24 -6.77 -0.45
N GLU A 103 11.99 -5.68 -0.44
CA GLU A 103 12.77 -5.22 0.72
C GLU A 103 11.98 -4.23 1.60
N ALA A 104 10.73 -3.90 1.23
CA ALA A 104 9.86 -2.99 1.97
C ALA A 104 9.34 -3.62 3.29
N GLY A 105 10.20 -3.63 4.31
CA GLY A 105 9.95 -4.19 5.63
C GLY A 105 9.57 -3.18 6.71
N CYS A 106 9.44 -3.67 7.95
CA CYS A 106 9.18 -2.86 9.13
C CYS A 106 10.02 -3.37 10.29
N SER A 107 11.06 -2.61 10.64
CA SER A 107 12.00 -2.97 11.70
C SER A 107 11.35 -3.17 13.07
N LEU A 108 10.16 -2.64 13.30
CA LEU A 108 9.39 -2.91 14.52
C LEU A 108 8.64 -4.25 14.43
N SER A 109 7.99 -4.53 13.30
CA SER A 109 7.28 -5.79 13.07
C SER A 109 8.25 -6.98 13.06
N GLU A 110 9.45 -6.79 12.55
CA GLU A 110 10.49 -7.82 12.45
C GLU A 110 11.19 -8.11 13.78
N ARG A 111 11.01 -7.27 14.81
CA ARG A 111 11.65 -7.45 16.13
C ARG A 111 10.98 -8.49 17.02
N ILE A 112 9.72 -8.83 16.76
CA ILE A 112 8.98 -9.80 17.57
C ILE A 112 8.96 -11.16 16.86
N THR A 113 9.38 -12.21 17.56
CA THR A 113 9.38 -13.57 17.03
C THR A 113 8.22 -14.40 17.60
N VAL A 114 7.95 -15.54 16.98
CA VAL A 114 6.94 -16.49 17.48
C VAL A 114 7.36 -17.03 18.85
N GLU A 115 8.66 -17.24 19.06
CA GLU A 115 9.26 -17.70 20.32
C GLU A 115 9.05 -16.67 21.43
N ASP A 116 9.23 -15.38 21.14
CA ASP A 116 8.98 -14.29 22.10
C ASP A 116 7.51 -14.28 22.55
N VAL A 117 6.58 -14.41 21.60
CA VAL A 117 5.13 -14.45 21.91
C VAL A 117 4.79 -15.68 22.75
N ARG A 118 5.35 -16.86 22.44
CA ARG A 118 5.13 -18.09 23.22
C ARG A 118 5.67 -17.94 24.65
N ALA A 119 6.85 -17.36 24.81
CA ALA A 119 7.45 -17.12 26.12
C ALA A 119 6.61 -16.14 26.96
N LEU A 120 6.11 -15.06 26.35
CA LEU A 120 5.21 -14.11 27.02
C LEU A 120 3.91 -14.77 27.47
N LYS A 121 3.30 -15.63 26.63
CA LYS A 121 2.08 -16.37 27.00
C LYS A 121 2.30 -17.33 28.17
N GLN A 122 3.46 -17.97 28.26
CA GLN A 122 3.80 -18.85 29.39
C GLN A 122 3.98 -18.05 30.69
N LYS A 123 4.63 -16.88 30.60
CA LYS A 123 4.85 -15.98 31.74
C LYS A 123 3.57 -15.32 32.25
N HIS A 124 2.59 -15.10 31.36
CA HIS A 124 1.34 -14.39 31.65
C HIS A 124 0.12 -15.25 31.24
N PRO A 125 -0.15 -16.37 31.93
CA PRO A 125 -1.24 -17.27 31.59
C PRO A 125 -2.61 -16.59 31.76
N GLY A 126 -3.52 -16.82 30.81
CA GLY A 126 -4.88 -16.26 30.81
C GLY A 126 -4.99 -14.81 30.31
N VAL A 127 -3.86 -14.16 29.97
CA VAL A 127 -3.87 -12.80 29.41
C VAL A 127 -3.98 -12.87 27.87
N PRO A 128 -4.88 -12.10 27.24
CA PRO A 128 -4.98 -12.03 25.78
C PRO A 128 -3.70 -11.46 25.13
N VAL A 129 -3.37 -11.95 23.94
CA VAL A 129 -2.35 -11.36 23.05
C VAL A 129 -3.07 -10.46 22.06
N VAL A 130 -2.64 -9.20 21.97
CA VAL A 130 -3.15 -8.18 21.04
C VAL A 130 -2.01 -7.72 20.16
#